data_AF-A0A527W421-F1
#
_entry.id   AF-A0A527W421-F1
#
_cell.length_a   1.000
_cell.length_b   1.000
_cell.length_c   1.000
_cell.angle_alpha   90.00
_cell.angle_beta   90.00
_cell.angle_gamma   90.00
#
_symmetry.space_group_name_H-M   'P 1'
#
loop_
_entity.id
_entity.type
_entity.pdbx_description
1 polymer ?
#
loop_
_entity_poly.entity_id
_entity_poly.type
_entity_poly.pdbx_seq_one_letter_code
_entity_poly.pdbx_strand_id
1 'polypeptide(L)'
;IYAGNAIQTVQSSDAKKVITVRTASFQAAPEGGSAPVETVQAAVNPGLSSFVENKLSETDRPELTSARIIISGGRALGSSEKFQEVILPIADKLGAA
;
A
#
# COMPACT_ATOMS: atom_id res chain seq x y z
N ILE A 1 6.19 -12.40 12.11
CA ILE A 1 6.04 -13.76 11.52
C ILE A 1 4.62 -14.28 11.78
N TYR A 2 4.22 -15.43 11.22
CA TYR A 2 2.90 -16.05 11.44
C TYR A 2 1.71 -15.09 11.26
N ALA A 3 1.62 -14.44 10.10
CA ALA A 3 0.56 -13.47 9.78
C ALA A 3 0.38 -12.33 10.82
N GLY A 4 1.44 -11.99 11.56
CA GLY A 4 1.42 -10.94 12.59
C GLY A 4 1.21 -11.44 14.02
N ASN A 5 1.00 -12.74 14.22
CA ASN A 5 0.73 -13.31 15.55
C ASN A 5 1.97 -13.43 16.44
N ALA A 6 3.18 -13.27 15.89
CA ALA A 6 4.40 -13.23 16.67
C ALA A 6 5.42 -12.24 16.12
N ILE A 7 6.17 -11.64 17.05
CA ILE A 7 7.26 -10.70 16.80
C ILE A 7 8.57 -11.47 16.90
N GLN A 8 9.43 -11.28 15.90
CA GLN A 8 10.78 -11.83 15.90
C GLN A 8 11.76 -10.69 15.69
N THR A 9 12.74 -10.62 16.58
CA THR A 9 13.89 -9.71 16.45
C THR A 9 15.04 -10.49 15.84
N VAL A 10 15.63 -9.94 14.77
CA VAL A 10 16.78 -10.53 14.07
C VAL A 10 17.96 -9.58 14.16
N GLN A 11 19.16 -10.15 14.25
CA GLN A 11 20.43 -9.43 14.25
C GLN A 11 21.31 -9.98 13.15
N SER A 12 22.08 -9.09 12.50
CA SER A 12 23.09 -9.46 11.50
C SER A 12 24.38 -8.72 11.84
N SER A 13 25.51 -9.41 11.71
CA SER A 13 26.85 -8.85 11.86
C SER A 13 27.38 -8.22 10.56
N ASP A 14 26.61 -8.27 9.47
CA ASP A 14 27.06 -7.77 8.16
C ASP A 14 27.23 -6.25 8.18
N ALA A 15 28.29 -5.78 7.49
CA ALA A 15 28.59 -4.36 7.41
C ALA A 15 27.50 -3.54 6.68
N LYS A 16 26.81 -4.15 5.71
CA LYS A 16 25.71 -3.52 4.96
C LYS A 16 24.43 -4.32 5.17
N LYS A 17 23.32 -3.62 5.40
CA LYS A 17 22.01 -4.23 5.64
C LYS A 17 21.04 -3.70 4.60
N VAL A 18 20.43 -4.61 3.85
CA VAL A 18 19.33 -4.29 2.94
C VAL A 18 18.05 -4.72 3.66
N ILE A 19 17.22 -3.74 3.98
CA ILE A 19 15.97 -3.95 4.72
C ILE A 19 14.81 -3.37 3.93
N THR A 20 13.66 -4.02 4.02
CA THR A 20 12.38 -3.43 3.60
C THR A 20 11.61 -3.04 4.86
N VAL A 21 10.97 -1.88 4.82
CA VAL A 21 10.24 -1.33 5.96
C VAL A 21 8.78 -1.12 5.55
N ARG A 22 7.85 -1.48 6.44
CA ARG A 22 6.43 -1.15 6.27
C ARG A 22 6.26 0.35 6.44
N THR A 23 5.85 1.04 5.37
CA THR A 23 5.75 2.50 5.33
C THR A 23 4.82 3.08 6.40
N ALA A 24 3.72 2.40 6.70
CA ALA A 24 2.76 2.82 7.73
C ALA A 24 3.25 2.69 9.18
N SER A 25 4.43 2.10 9.41
CA SER A 25 4.96 1.89 10.78
C SER A 25 5.70 3.08 11.36
N PHE A 26 5.98 4.12 10.56
CA PHE A 26 6.77 5.28 10.97
C PHE A 26 6.07 6.57 10.55
N GLN A 27 6.21 7.63 11.36
CA GLN A 27 5.79 8.96 10.98
C GLN A 27 6.73 9.53 9.91
N ALA A 28 6.17 10.36 9.03
CA ALA A 28 6.96 11.12 8.07
C ALA A 28 7.98 12.02 8.80
N ALA A 29 9.18 12.12 8.25
CA ALA A 29 10.17 13.09 8.75
C ALA A 29 9.70 14.52 8.43
N PRO A 30 10.11 15.52 9.22
CA PRO A 30 9.87 16.92 8.90
C PRO A 30 10.46 17.31 7.54
N GLU A 31 9.81 18.24 6.84
CA GLU A 31 10.35 18.82 5.62
C GLU A 31 11.57 19.72 5.91
N GLY A 32 12.48 19.83 4.94
CA GLY A 32 13.69 20.65 5.02
C GLY A 32 14.98 19.84 4.86
N GLY A 33 16.12 20.52 5.00
CA GLY A 33 17.46 19.95 4.82
C GLY A 33 18.19 20.45 3.57
N SER A 34 19.49 20.20 3.49
CA SER A 34 20.36 20.65 2.39
C SER A 34 21.34 19.55 1.99
N ALA A 35 20.80 18.37 1.67
CA ALA A 35 21.62 17.27 1.18
C ALA A 35 22.21 17.62 -0.20
N PRO A 36 23.48 17.31 -0.45
CA PRO A 36 24.06 17.47 -1.78
C PRO A 36 23.35 16.56 -2.79
N VAL A 37 23.16 17.07 -3.99
CA VAL A 37 22.61 16.30 -5.12
C VAL A 37 23.76 15.86 -6.00
N GLU A 38 23.91 14.55 -6.17
CA GLU A 38 24.96 13.95 -7.01
C GLU A 38 24.33 13.12 -8.12
N THR A 39 24.86 13.25 -9.34
CA THR A 39 24.45 12.42 -10.48
C THR A 39 25.22 11.09 -10.44
N VAL A 40 24.49 9.98 -10.41
CA VAL A 40 25.05 8.63 -10.49
C VAL A 40 24.60 7.94 -11.78
N GLN A 41 25.49 7.14 -12.37
CA GLN A 41 25.15 6.32 -13.54
C GLN A 41 24.34 5.10 -13.10
N ALA A 42 23.28 4.79 -13.84
CA ALA A 42 22.51 3.57 -13.65
C ALA A 42 23.32 2.35 -14.11
N ALA A 43 23.08 1.21 -13.47
CA ALA A 43 23.59 -0.07 -13.95
C ALA A 43 22.96 -0.42 -15.32
N VAL A 44 23.65 -1.26 -16.10
CA VAL A 44 23.14 -1.75 -17.38
C VAL A 44 21.83 -2.50 -17.18
N ASN A 45 20.80 -2.15 -17.94
CA ASN A 45 19.51 -2.82 -17.90
C ASN A 45 19.61 -4.23 -18.53
N PRO A 46 19.28 -5.31 -17.81
CA PRO A 46 19.32 -6.67 -18.35
C PRO A 46 18.20 -6.97 -19.35
N GLY A 47 17.22 -6.08 -19.55
CA GLY A 47 16.17 -6.21 -20.58
C GLY A 47 15.11 -7.27 -20.27
N LEU A 48 14.99 -7.71 -19.03
CA LEU A 48 14.10 -8.81 -18.62
C LEU A 48 12.62 -8.42 -18.49
N SER A 49 12.33 -7.13 -18.31
CA SER A 49 10.97 -6.61 -18.20
C SER A 49 10.91 -5.17 -18.70
N SER A 50 9.75 -4.78 -19.20
CA SER A 50 9.46 -3.40 -19.60
C SER A 50 8.22 -2.88 -18.88
N PHE A 51 8.24 -1.59 -18.56
CA PHE A 51 7.04 -0.87 -18.20
C PHE A 51 6.14 -0.76 -19.45
N VAL A 52 4.88 -1.17 -19.33
CA VAL A 52 3.91 -1.10 -20.43
C VAL A 52 2.96 0.06 -20.21
N GLU A 53 2.19 0.03 -19.12
CA GLU A 53 1.22 1.07 -18.79
C GLU A 53 0.84 1.01 -17.30
N ASN A 54 0.30 2.12 -16.79
CA ASN A 54 -0.38 2.16 -15.50
C ASN A 54 -1.91 2.12 -15.75
N LYS A 55 -2.56 1.00 -15.44
CA LYS A 55 -4.04 0.94 -15.40
C LYS A 55 -4.53 1.37 -14.03
N LEU A 56 -4.77 2.67 -13.86
CA LEU A 56 -5.49 3.16 -12.69
C LEU A 56 -6.98 2.87 -12.87
N SER A 57 -7.62 2.31 -11.84
CA SER A 57 -9.05 2.07 -11.86
C SER A 57 -9.79 3.40 -11.76
N GLU A 58 -10.52 3.77 -12.81
CA GLU A 58 -11.52 4.84 -12.72
C GLU A 58 -12.70 4.29 -11.91
N THR A 59 -12.97 4.88 -10.75
CA THR A 59 -14.14 4.50 -9.94
C THR A 59 -15.00 5.74 -9.69
N ASP A 60 -16.32 5.59 -9.79
CA ASP A 60 -17.31 6.64 -9.49
C ASP A 60 -17.46 6.90 -7.97
N ARG A 61 -16.61 6.27 -7.14
CA ARG A 61 -16.69 6.28 -5.68
C ARG A 61 -15.51 7.05 -5.10
N PRO A 62 -15.64 7.57 -3.87
CA PRO A 62 -14.51 8.22 -3.21
C PRO A 62 -13.31 7.28 -3.16
N GLU A 63 -12.15 7.77 -3.56
CA GLU A 63 -10.89 7.06 -3.38
C GLU A 63 -10.72 6.68 -1.91
N LEU A 64 -10.35 5.42 -1.62
CA LEU A 64 -10.27 4.88 -0.26
C LEU A 64 -9.41 5.73 0.68
N THR A 65 -8.37 6.35 0.12
CA THR A 65 -7.43 7.22 0.84
C THR A 65 -8.01 8.58 1.23
N SER A 66 -9.11 8.99 0.57
CA SER A 66 -9.81 10.26 0.78
C SER A 66 -11.18 10.12 1.43
N ALA A 67 -11.70 8.89 1.50
CA ALA A 67 -13.03 8.61 2.02
C ALA A 67 -13.12 8.92 3.52
N ARG A 68 -14.15 9.67 3.91
CA ARG A 68 -14.42 9.97 5.33
C ARG A 68 -14.99 8.78 6.09
N ILE A 69 -15.76 7.95 5.39
CA ILE A 69 -16.42 6.76 5.92
C ILE A 69 -16.00 5.60 5.01
N ILE A 70 -15.61 4.47 5.61
CA ILE A 70 -15.17 3.27 4.90
C ILE A 70 -16.01 2.10 5.40
N ILE A 71 -16.62 1.34 4.48
CA ILE A 71 -17.37 0.12 4.81
C ILE A 71 -16.65 -1.09 4.21
N SER A 72 -15.86 -1.77 5.04
CA SER A 72 -15.09 -2.93 4.60
C SER A 72 -15.93 -4.21 4.58
N GLY A 73 -16.07 -4.83 3.41
CA GLY A 73 -16.57 -6.21 3.28
C GLY A 73 -15.42 -7.21 3.14
N GLY A 74 -15.41 -8.25 4.00
CA GLY A 74 -14.36 -9.27 4.01
C GLY A 74 -14.84 -10.64 3.53
N ARG A 75 -13.94 -11.63 3.63
CA ARG A 75 -14.21 -13.04 3.24
C ARG A 75 -15.46 -13.64 3.92
N ALA A 76 -15.86 -13.13 5.08
CA ALA A 76 -17.04 -13.59 5.83
C ALA A 76 -18.36 -13.42 5.06
N LEU A 77 -18.41 -12.54 4.06
CA LEU A 77 -19.60 -12.34 3.21
C LEU A 77 -19.87 -13.55 2.31
N GLY A 78 -18.87 -14.40 2.06
CA GLY A 78 -19.02 -15.69 1.38
C GLY A 78 -19.26 -15.61 -0.14
N SER A 79 -19.76 -14.49 -0.67
CA SER A 79 -19.96 -14.32 -2.11
C SER A 79 -20.00 -12.85 -2.55
N SER A 80 -19.83 -12.62 -3.86
CA SER A 80 -19.99 -11.31 -4.49
C SER A 80 -21.40 -10.76 -4.36
N GLU A 81 -22.40 -11.62 -4.43
CA GLU A 81 -23.81 -11.24 -4.39
C GLU A 81 -24.16 -10.67 -3.01
N LYS A 82 -23.70 -11.31 -1.93
CA LYS A 82 -23.88 -10.79 -0.56
C LYS A 82 -23.13 -9.49 -0.32
N PHE A 83 -21.96 -9.31 -0.94
CA PHE A 83 -21.27 -8.02 -0.89
C PHE A 83 -22.12 -6.93 -1.56
N GLN A 84 -22.68 -7.22 -2.73
CA GLN A 84 -23.53 -6.28 -3.46
C GLN A 84 -24.84 -5.98 -2.74
N GLU A 85 -25.46 -6.98 -2.11
CA GLU A 85 -26.72 -6.84 -1.38
C GLU A 85 -26.56 -6.05 -0.07
N VAL A 86 -25.43 -6.21 0.63
CA VAL A 86 -25.28 -5.68 1.99
C VAL A 86 -24.35 -4.48 2.05
N ILE A 87 -23.20 -4.52 1.38
CA ILE A 87 -22.16 -3.48 1.53
C ILE A 87 -22.47 -2.27 0.66
N LEU A 88 -22.80 -2.48 -0.62
CA LEU A 88 -23.01 -1.36 -1.55
C LEU A 88 -24.14 -0.43 -1.11
N PRO A 89 -25.34 -0.90 -0.68
CA PRO A 89 -26.43 0.01 -0.35
C PRO A 89 -26.15 0.88 0.87
N ILE A 90 -25.39 0.34 1.84
CA ILE A 90 -24.97 1.10 3.01
C ILE A 90 -23.91 2.12 2.61
N ALA A 91 -22.95 1.73 1.77
CA ALA A 91 -21.90 2.63 1.30
C ALA A 91 -22.48 3.80 0.52
N ASP A 92 -23.41 3.53 -0.41
CA ASP A 92 -24.07 4.55 -1.22
C ASP A 92 -24.90 5.50 -0.34
N LYS A 93 -25.63 4.96 0.65
CA LYS A 93 -26.43 5.79 1.57
C LYS A 93 -25.58 6.71 2.46
N LEU A 94 -24.35 6.30 2.77
CA LEU A 94 -23.44 7.06 3.64
C LEU A 94 -22.39 7.87 2.87
N GLY A 95 -22.37 7.79 1.53
CA GLY A 95 -21.30 8.37 0.72
C GLY A 95 -19.92 7.82 1.11
N ALA A 96 -19.87 6.54 1.48
CA ALA A 96 -18.67 5.86 1.93
C ALA A 96 -17.92 5.19 0.77
N ALA A 97 -16.64 4.93 0.98
CA ALA A 97 -15.87 3.99 0.15
C ALA A 97 -16.08 2.54 0.60
#